data_AF-U2I9E5-F1
#
_entry.id   AF-U2I9E5-F1
#
_cell.length_a   1.000
_cell.length_b   1.000
_cell.length_c   1.000
_cell.angle_alpha   90.00
_cell.angle_beta   90.00
_cell.angle_gamma   90.00
#
_symmetry.space_group_name_H-M   'P 1'
#
loop_
_entity.id
_entity.type
_entity.pdbx_description
1 polymer ?
#
loop_
_entity_poly.entity_id
_entity_poly.type
_entity_poly.pdbx_seq_one_letter_code
_entity_poly.pdbx_strand_id
1 'polypeptide(L)'
;MAHQEHREHDTLDTIDEQVLKGELFFERHGKKIIIAVAALLVIALGFFAYHRFVTIPKSEKATAQMFVAEDSFMLGQDSLALKGQGAGTQGFEAIAKNFSGTDAANLAHAYSGICLYDMGKYQEALTELKKFSSDEAVVAPSIQRIIGDCYVQLGKLDDAVKAYETAAKQANNEAISPSCLIKAGHVYEKQGKYDKAIALYNEVKTKYYTAPEAETVEADLVRAQAAQGK
;
A
#
# COMPACT_ATOMS: atom_id res chain seq x y z
N MET A 1 -66.61 8.03 -15.19
CA MET A 1 -66.55 9.26 -14.37
C MET A 1 -66.58 8.94 -12.87
N ALA A 2 -67.45 8.04 -12.36
CA ALA A 2 -67.50 7.71 -10.92
C ALA A 2 -66.25 7.02 -10.32
N HIS A 3 -65.45 6.26 -11.10
CA HIS A 3 -64.23 5.61 -10.58
C HIS A 3 -63.01 6.54 -10.45
N GLN A 4 -63.08 7.76 -11.00
CA GLN A 4 -61.94 8.68 -11.02
C GLN A 4 -62.00 9.63 -9.81
N GLU A 5 -63.18 10.14 -9.47
CA GLU A 5 -63.40 10.99 -8.27
C GLU A 5 -63.18 10.23 -6.94
N HIS A 6 -63.60 8.97 -6.87
CA HIS A 6 -63.41 8.16 -5.65
C HIS A 6 -61.93 7.83 -5.38
N ARG A 7 -61.14 7.70 -6.46
CA ARG A 7 -59.69 7.47 -6.38
C ARG A 7 -58.95 8.73 -5.95
N GLU A 8 -59.36 9.90 -6.43
CA GLU A 8 -58.77 11.18 -6.03
C GLU A 8 -59.06 11.49 -4.55
N HIS A 9 -60.28 11.26 -4.07
CA HIS A 9 -60.64 11.47 -2.67
C HIS A 9 -59.86 10.56 -1.72
N ASP A 10 -59.78 9.25 -2.02
CA ASP A 10 -58.99 8.29 -1.24
C ASP A 10 -57.49 8.66 -1.23
N THR A 11 -56.97 9.23 -2.33
CA THR A 11 -55.57 9.69 -2.38
C THR A 11 -55.34 10.96 -1.57
N LEU A 12 -56.29 11.90 -1.51
CA LEU A 12 -56.17 13.13 -0.72
C LEU A 12 -56.27 12.84 0.78
N ASP A 13 -57.23 11.99 1.18
CA ASP A 13 -57.38 11.57 2.58
C ASP A 13 -56.14 10.83 3.10
N THR A 14 -55.53 9.98 2.26
CA THR A 14 -54.30 9.27 2.62
C THR A 14 -53.07 10.19 2.68
N ILE A 15 -53.04 11.25 1.87
CA ILE A 15 -51.99 12.29 1.95
C ILE A 15 -52.14 13.08 3.25
N ASP A 16 -53.34 13.54 3.60
CA ASP A 16 -53.59 14.32 4.82
C ASP A 16 -53.31 13.51 6.09
N GLU A 17 -53.67 12.22 6.12
CA GLU A 17 -53.36 11.34 7.24
C GLU A 17 -51.84 11.12 7.40
N GLN A 18 -51.11 11.00 6.29
CA GLN A 18 -49.64 10.85 6.32
C GLN A 18 -48.94 12.14 6.77
N VAL A 19 -49.43 13.30 6.32
CA VAL A 19 -48.93 14.61 6.74
C VAL A 19 -49.17 14.81 8.24
N LEU A 20 -50.38 14.55 8.73
CA LEU A 20 -50.72 14.69 10.15
C LEU A 20 -49.89 13.75 11.05
N LYS A 21 -49.62 12.51 10.60
CA LYS A 21 -48.72 11.58 11.30
C LYS A 21 -47.28 12.10 11.34
N GLY A 22 -46.81 12.71 10.27
CA GLY A 22 -45.48 13.36 10.20
C GLY A 22 -45.37 14.57 11.12
N GLU A 23 -46.41 15.41 11.17
CA GLU A 23 -46.49 16.57 12.05
C GLU A 23 -46.50 16.16 13.53
N LEU A 24 -47.35 15.21 13.93
CA LEU A 24 -47.42 14.69 15.30
C LEU A 24 -46.08 14.03 15.74
N PHE A 25 -45.38 13.38 14.81
CA PHE A 25 -44.06 12.80 15.08
C PHE A 25 -43.01 13.89 15.32
N PHE A 26 -43.00 14.93 14.50
CA PHE A 26 -42.09 16.05 14.66
C PHE A 26 -42.43 16.92 15.87
N GLU A 27 -43.69 17.07 16.25
CA GLU A 27 -44.06 17.74 17.51
C GLU A 27 -43.54 16.96 18.73
N ARG A 28 -43.64 15.62 18.69
CA ARG A 28 -43.20 14.75 19.80
C ARG A 28 -41.68 14.63 19.90
N HIS A 29 -40.96 14.62 18.78
CA HIS A 29 -39.52 14.32 18.73
C HIS A 29 -38.64 15.42 18.10
N GLY A 30 -39.21 16.51 17.59
CA GLY A 30 -38.54 17.54 16.79
C GLY A 30 -37.35 18.19 17.49
N LYS A 31 -37.43 18.45 18.81
CA LYS A 31 -36.27 18.94 19.59
C LYS A 31 -35.10 17.96 19.56
N LYS A 32 -35.36 16.66 19.69
CA LYS A 32 -34.31 15.62 19.64
C LYS A 32 -33.72 15.51 18.23
N ILE A 33 -34.56 15.60 17.20
CA ILE A 33 -34.13 15.59 15.80
C ILE A 33 -33.24 16.82 15.50
N ILE A 34 -33.67 18.01 15.88
CA ILE A 34 -32.89 19.25 15.71
C ILE A 34 -31.55 19.16 16.45
N ILE A 35 -31.54 18.67 17.69
CA ILE A 35 -30.29 18.47 18.45
C ILE A 35 -29.39 17.45 17.74
N ALA A 36 -29.95 16.34 17.25
CA ALA A 36 -29.19 15.33 16.54
C ALA A 36 -28.59 15.87 15.23
N VAL A 37 -29.37 16.61 14.44
CA VAL A 37 -28.90 17.25 13.20
C VAL A 37 -27.84 18.31 13.50
N ALA A 38 -28.05 19.16 14.52
CA ALA A 38 -27.06 20.15 14.94
C ALA A 38 -25.76 19.49 15.42
N ALA A 39 -25.84 18.38 16.18
CA ALA A 39 -24.68 17.62 16.59
C ALA A 39 -23.91 17.04 15.40
N LEU A 40 -24.61 16.47 14.41
CA LEU A 40 -24.00 15.98 13.18
C LEU A 40 -23.31 17.11 12.39
N LEU A 41 -23.94 18.28 12.29
CA LEU A 41 -23.34 19.45 11.65
C LEU A 41 -22.06 19.92 12.35
N VAL A 42 -22.05 19.97 13.68
CA VAL A 42 -20.85 20.33 14.45
C VAL A 42 -19.73 19.32 14.23
N ILE A 43 -20.04 18.02 14.21
CA ILE A 43 -19.05 16.96 13.90
C ILE A 43 -18.50 17.14 12.48
N ALA A 44 -19.37 17.37 11.50
CA ALA A 44 -18.97 17.57 10.10
C ALA A 44 -18.09 18.81 9.93
N LEU A 45 -18.43 19.93 10.58
CA LEU A 45 -17.62 21.16 10.56
C LEU A 45 -16.29 20.97 11.27
N GLY A 46 -16.27 20.27 12.40
CA GLY A 46 -15.05 19.92 13.12
C GLY A 46 -14.11 19.07 12.26
N PHE A 47 -14.65 18.05 11.58
CA PHE A 47 -13.89 17.22 10.63
C PHE A 47 -13.35 18.06 9.45
N PHE A 48 -14.20 18.90 8.85
CA PHE A 48 -13.79 19.78 7.76
C PHE A 48 -12.69 20.77 8.18
N ALA A 49 -12.83 21.41 9.34
CA ALA A 49 -11.83 22.34 9.87
C ALA A 49 -10.50 21.62 10.16
N TYR A 50 -10.54 20.45 10.80
CA TYR A 50 -9.35 19.64 11.04
C TYR A 50 -8.64 19.26 9.72
N HIS A 51 -9.41 18.81 8.73
CA HIS A 51 -8.86 18.47 7.43
C HIS A 51 -8.23 19.69 6.73
N ARG A 52 -8.93 20.83 6.74
CA ARG A 52 -8.48 22.04 6.02
C ARG A 52 -7.29 22.74 6.67
N PHE A 53 -7.25 22.80 8.00
CA PHE A 53 -6.27 23.59 8.74
C PHE A 53 -5.15 22.77 9.38
N VAL A 54 -5.27 21.44 9.45
CA VAL A 54 -4.25 20.57 10.05
C VAL A 54 -3.70 19.57 9.04
N THR A 55 -4.54 18.74 8.41
CA THR A 55 -4.03 17.63 7.57
C THR A 55 -3.41 18.11 6.26
N ILE A 56 -4.06 19.03 5.53
CA ILE A 56 -3.53 19.60 4.28
C ILE A 56 -2.16 20.28 4.49
N PRO A 57 -1.98 21.27 5.39
CA PRO A 57 -0.68 21.92 5.54
C PRO A 57 0.40 20.98 6.10
N LYS A 58 0.01 19.99 6.93
CA LYS A 58 0.93 18.94 7.37
C LYS A 58 1.43 18.10 6.20
N SER A 59 0.55 17.74 5.27
CA SER A 59 0.89 16.97 4.06
C SER A 59 1.79 17.76 3.12
N GLU A 60 1.46 19.03 2.83
CA GLU A 60 2.28 19.90 1.98
C GLU A 60 3.71 20.05 2.51
N LYS A 61 3.85 20.27 3.82
CA LYS A 61 5.16 20.35 4.47
C LYS A 61 5.92 19.03 4.41
N ALA A 62 5.22 17.89 4.55
CA ALA A 62 5.83 16.57 4.45
C ALA A 62 6.38 16.32 3.04
N THR A 63 5.61 16.62 2.00
CA THR A 63 6.03 16.49 0.60
C THR A 63 7.21 17.39 0.27
N ALA A 64 7.23 18.64 0.75
CA ALA A 64 8.36 19.54 0.54
C ALA A 64 9.65 19.03 1.19
N GLN A 65 9.57 18.44 2.38
CA GLN A 65 10.72 17.81 3.03
C GLN A 65 11.15 16.53 2.33
N MET A 66 10.17 15.73 1.86
CA MET A 66 10.42 14.53 1.07
C MET A 66 11.27 14.82 -0.16
N PHE A 67 10.91 15.86 -0.91
CA PHE A 67 11.64 16.26 -2.13
C PHE A 67 13.14 16.47 -1.88
N VAL A 68 13.51 17.08 -0.75
CA VAL A 68 14.92 17.30 -0.39
C VAL A 68 15.63 15.99 -0.02
N ALA A 69 14.94 15.09 0.68
CA ALA A 69 15.49 13.78 1.03
C ALA A 69 15.63 12.87 -0.21
N GLU A 70 14.68 12.92 -1.13
CA GLU A 70 14.70 12.20 -2.41
C GLU A 70 15.85 12.66 -3.31
N ASP A 71 16.18 13.96 -3.34
CA ASP A 71 17.36 14.46 -4.05
C ASP A 71 18.65 13.80 -3.54
N SER A 72 18.81 13.74 -2.21
CA SER A 72 19.97 13.07 -1.59
C SER A 72 19.98 11.56 -1.90
N PHE A 73 18.81 10.92 -1.93
CA PHE A 73 18.66 9.51 -2.28
C PHE A 73 19.06 9.23 -3.73
N MET A 74 18.61 10.06 -4.67
CA MET A 74 18.96 9.93 -6.10
C MET A 74 20.46 10.12 -6.36
N LEU A 75 21.15 10.90 -5.52
CA LEU A 75 22.60 11.06 -5.53
C LEU A 75 23.35 9.90 -4.85
N GLY A 76 22.65 8.88 -4.34
CA GLY A 76 23.23 7.73 -3.62
C GLY A 76 23.78 8.10 -2.24
N GLN A 77 23.33 9.21 -1.66
CA GLN A 77 23.79 9.69 -0.36
C GLN A 77 22.87 9.15 0.75
N ASP A 78 22.80 7.83 0.90
CA ASP A 78 21.80 7.15 1.75
C ASP A 78 21.78 7.65 3.19
N SER A 79 22.95 7.85 3.80
CA SER A 79 23.03 8.38 5.16
C SER A 79 22.48 9.81 5.26
N LEU A 80 22.66 10.62 4.21
CA LEU A 80 22.16 11.99 4.17
C LEU A 80 20.65 12.02 3.90
N ALA A 81 20.17 11.18 2.98
CA ALA A 81 18.76 11.02 2.69
C ALA A 81 17.98 10.52 3.93
N LEU A 82 18.59 9.61 4.69
CA LEU A 82 18.01 9.03 5.90
C LEU A 82 17.96 10.05 7.07
N LYS A 83 19.04 10.80 7.31
CA LYS A 83 19.18 11.70 8.48
C LYS A 83 18.82 13.16 8.21
N GLY A 84 18.97 13.63 6.97
CA GLY A 84 18.79 15.02 6.56
C GLY A 84 20.06 15.87 6.67
N GLN A 85 20.05 17.05 6.02
CA GLN A 85 21.19 17.97 5.92
C GLN A 85 21.28 19.01 7.07
N GLY A 86 20.69 18.72 8.23
CA GLY A 86 20.72 19.59 9.42
C GLY A 86 19.35 20.14 9.83
N ALA A 87 19.34 21.21 10.64
CA ALA A 87 18.15 21.65 11.40
C ALA A 87 16.92 22.08 10.56
N GLY A 88 17.08 22.35 9.26
CA GLY A 88 16.00 22.78 8.37
C GLY A 88 15.51 21.74 7.36
N THR A 89 16.23 20.64 7.20
CA THR A 89 16.00 19.62 6.17
C THR A 89 15.96 18.25 6.81
N GLN A 90 14.77 17.67 6.90
CA GLN A 90 14.54 16.37 7.51
C GLN A 90 14.85 15.27 6.51
N GLY A 91 15.55 14.23 6.95
CA GLY A 91 15.66 12.97 6.21
C GLY A 91 14.43 12.08 6.41
N PHE A 92 14.39 10.95 5.72
CA PHE A 92 13.25 10.04 5.73
C PHE A 92 12.82 9.60 7.13
N GLU A 93 13.74 9.36 8.06
CA GLU A 93 13.39 8.96 9.44
C GLU A 93 12.55 10.03 10.16
N ALA A 94 12.98 11.29 10.04
CA ALA A 94 12.30 12.41 10.67
C ALA A 94 10.96 12.69 9.96
N ILE A 95 10.91 12.52 8.64
CA ILE A 95 9.67 12.69 7.87
C ILE A 95 8.62 11.67 8.30
N ALA A 96 8.99 10.38 8.30
CA ALA A 96 8.11 9.29 8.70
C ALA A 96 7.54 9.48 10.12
N LYS A 97 8.37 9.95 11.05
CA LYS A 97 7.97 10.19 12.44
C LYS A 97 7.09 11.44 12.61
N ASN A 98 7.53 12.59 12.07
CA ASN A 98 6.90 13.89 12.34
C ASN A 98 5.63 14.10 11.52
N PHE A 99 5.55 13.49 10.34
CA PHE A 99 4.43 13.64 9.41
C PHE A 99 3.53 12.41 9.36
N SER A 100 3.55 11.56 10.38
CA SER A 100 2.72 10.34 10.45
C SER A 100 1.26 10.57 10.04
N GLY A 101 0.71 9.63 9.28
CA GLY A 101 -0.64 9.73 8.70
C GLY A 101 -0.73 10.56 7.41
N THR A 102 0.39 10.93 6.81
CA THR A 102 0.46 11.50 5.45
C THR A 102 1.04 10.47 4.48
N ASP A 103 0.72 10.58 3.19
CA ASP A 103 1.27 9.71 2.14
C ASP A 103 2.79 9.83 2.04
N ALA A 104 3.31 11.05 2.22
CA ALA A 104 4.74 11.28 2.34
C ALA A 104 5.34 10.49 3.51
N ALA A 105 4.78 10.54 4.71
CA ALA A 105 5.32 9.73 5.82
C ALA A 105 5.28 8.22 5.54
N ASN A 106 4.25 7.73 4.84
CA ASN A 106 4.20 6.34 4.41
C ASN A 106 5.35 6.01 3.44
N LEU A 107 5.53 6.82 2.39
CA LEU A 107 6.62 6.64 1.42
C LEU A 107 8.02 6.79 2.06
N ALA A 108 8.14 7.62 3.10
CA ALA A 108 9.40 7.80 3.83
C ALA A 108 9.84 6.50 4.51
N HIS A 109 8.91 5.65 4.96
CA HIS A 109 9.25 4.32 5.47
C HIS A 109 9.87 3.43 4.40
N ALA A 110 9.34 3.48 3.16
CA ALA A 110 9.91 2.74 2.05
C ALA A 110 11.33 3.22 1.72
N TYR A 111 11.53 4.51 1.49
CA TYR A 111 12.85 5.07 1.20
C TYR A 111 13.85 4.87 2.34
N SER A 112 13.44 5.06 3.60
CA SER A 112 14.26 4.78 4.77
C SER A 112 14.71 3.32 4.78
N GLY A 113 13.79 2.40 4.48
CA GLY A 113 14.09 0.98 4.37
C GLY A 113 15.10 0.65 3.27
N ILE A 114 15.00 1.30 2.11
CA ILE A 114 15.93 1.12 0.99
C ILE A 114 17.32 1.66 1.36
N CYS A 115 17.41 2.89 1.89
CA CYS A 115 18.68 3.45 2.38
C CYS A 115 19.35 2.52 3.40
N LEU A 116 18.58 1.98 4.35
CA LEU A 116 19.09 1.05 5.34
C LEU A 116 19.57 -0.28 4.72
N TYR A 117 18.88 -0.77 3.69
CA TYR A 117 19.30 -1.96 2.95
C TYR A 117 20.63 -1.73 2.23
N ASP A 118 20.78 -0.61 1.53
CA ASP A 118 21.99 -0.24 0.80
C ASP A 118 23.19 -0.03 1.75
N MET A 119 22.92 0.46 2.96
CA MET A 119 23.89 0.56 4.06
C MET A 119 24.21 -0.79 4.76
N GLY A 120 23.61 -1.91 4.33
CA GLY A 120 23.82 -3.23 4.93
C GLY A 120 23.08 -3.48 6.25
N LYS A 121 22.19 -2.57 6.66
CA LYS A 121 21.44 -2.63 7.93
C LYS A 121 20.13 -3.38 7.74
N TYR A 122 20.22 -4.65 7.32
CA TYR A 122 19.06 -5.42 6.83
C TYR A 122 17.93 -5.60 7.86
N GLN A 123 18.24 -5.70 9.16
CA GLN A 123 17.21 -5.85 10.19
C GLN A 123 16.46 -4.55 10.48
N GLU A 124 17.15 -3.40 10.42
CA GLU A 124 16.55 -2.07 10.49
C GLU A 124 15.72 -1.80 9.23
N ALA A 125 16.25 -2.15 8.05
CA ALA A 125 15.54 -2.06 6.76
C ALA A 125 14.20 -2.81 6.79
N LEU A 126 14.19 -4.08 7.24
CA LEU A 126 12.94 -4.84 7.40
C LEU A 126 11.93 -4.17 8.33
N THR A 127 12.41 -3.48 9.36
CA THR A 127 11.54 -2.81 10.33
C THR A 127 10.85 -1.62 9.70
N GLU A 128 11.55 -0.84 8.87
CA GLU A 128 10.98 0.30 8.17
C GLU A 128 10.12 -0.13 6.96
N LEU A 129 10.61 -1.04 6.11
CA LEU A 129 9.87 -1.51 4.92
C LEU A 129 8.50 -2.12 5.27
N LYS A 130 8.37 -2.78 6.44
CA LYS A 130 7.09 -3.35 6.90
C LYS A 130 6.08 -2.32 7.41
N LYS A 131 6.51 -1.08 7.67
CA LYS A 131 5.59 0.02 8.03
C LYS A 131 4.97 0.67 6.80
N PHE A 132 5.59 0.52 5.63
CA PHE A 132 5.01 0.95 4.37
C PHE A 132 3.80 0.08 4.01
N SER A 133 2.72 0.71 3.58
CA SER A 133 1.54 0.04 3.03
C SER A 133 1.05 0.79 1.80
N SER A 134 0.76 0.05 0.73
CA SER A 134 0.13 0.58 -0.47
C SER A 134 -0.55 -0.56 -1.22
N ASP A 135 -1.63 -0.23 -1.92
CA ASP A 135 -2.31 -1.15 -2.84
C ASP A 135 -1.83 -0.97 -4.29
N GLU A 136 -0.86 -0.07 -4.53
CA GLU A 136 -0.30 0.18 -5.85
C GLU A 136 0.47 -1.03 -6.38
N ALA A 137 0.06 -1.51 -7.55
CA ALA A 137 0.58 -2.72 -8.20
C ALA A 137 2.05 -2.65 -8.67
N VAL A 138 2.75 -1.53 -8.43
CA VAL A 138 4.16 -1.34 -8.79
C VAL A 138 5.02 -1.15 -7.54
N VAL A 139 4.66 -0.20 -6.69
CA VAL A 139 5.45 0.15 -5.50
C VAL A 139 5.37 -0.98 -4.46
N ALA A 140 4.18 -1.48 -4.14
CA ALA A 140 4.03 -2.49 -3.09
C ALA A 140 4.77 -3.82 -3.41
N PRO A 141 4.68 -4.38 -4.63
CA PRO A 141 5.51 -5.52 -5.02
C PRO A 141 7.01 -5.26 -4.94
N SER A 142 7.45 -4.06 -5.32
CA SER A 142 8.87 -3.69 -5.28
C SER A 142 9.39 -3.66 -3.84
N ILE A 143 8.61 -3.12 -2.90
CA ILE A 143 8.95 -3.13 -1.47
C ILE A 143 8.96 -4.56 -0.91
N GLN A 144 8.00 -5.40 -1.28
CA GLN A 144 8.02 -6.82 -0.89
C GLN A 144 9.23 -7.58 -1.45
N ARG A 145 9.67 -7.25 -2.67
CA ARG A 145 10.91 -7.81 -3.23
C ARG A 145 12.14 -7.42 -2.39
N ILE A 146 12.24 -6.16 -1.96
CA ILE A 146 13.37 -5.69 -1.12
C ILE A 146 13.31 -6.31 0.29
N ILE A 147 12.11 -6.54 0.83
CA ILE A 147 11.93 -7.34 2.07
C ILE A 147 12.49 -8.75 1.88
N GLY A 148 12.21 -9.39 0.74
CA GLY A 148 12.81 -10.67 0.36
C GLY A 148 14.34 -10.60 0.31
N ASP A 149 14.89 -9.57 -0.34
CA ASP A 149 16.33 -9.33 -0.42
C ASP A 149 16.96 -9.17 0.98
N CYS A 150 16.30 -8.45 1.91
CA CYS A 150 16.75 -8.35 3.30
C CYS A 150 16.77 -9.72 4.00
N TYR A 151 15.74 -10.54 3.80
CA TYR A 151 15.69 -11.88 4.40
C TYR A 151 16.79 -12.80 3.88
N VAL A 152 17.14 -12.71 2.59
CA VAL A 152 18.28 -13.45 2.02
C VAL A 152 19.57 -13.06 2.75
N GLN A 153 19.82 -11.76 2.93
CA GLN A 153 21.03 -11.27 3.58
C GLN A 153 21.10 -11.65 5.07
N LEU A 154 19.95 -11.80 5.72
CA LEU A 154 19.84 -12.28 7.10
C LEU A 154 19.85 -13.82 7.22
N GLY A 155 20.00 -14.56 6.12
CA GLY A 155 19.97 -16.03 6.09
C GLY A 155 18.58 -16.65 6.32
N LYS A 156 17.52 -15.84 6.35
CA LYS A 156 16.13 -16.28 6.56
C LYS A 156 15.50 -16.71 5.24
N LEU A 157 16.05 -17.77 4.65
CA LEU A 157 15.74 -18.16 3.27
C LEU A 157 14.25 -18.53 3.05
N ASP A 158 13.59 -19.17 4.02
CA ASP A 158 12.15 -19.50 3.87
C ASP A 158 11.26 -18.26 3.89
N ASP A 159 11.63 -17.21 4.64
CA ASP A 159 10.89 -15.95 4.64
C ASP A 159 11.16 -15.13 3.37
N ALA A 160 12.38 -15.22 2.83
CA ALA A 160 12.74 -14.59 1.56
C ALA A 160 11.87 -15.10 0.40
N VAL A 161 11.74 -16.43 0.27
CA VAL A 161 10.89 -17.06 -0.74
C VAL A 161 9.45 -16.56 -0.63
N LYS A 162 8.86 -16.56 0.58
CA LYS A 162 7.49 -16.08 0.78
C LYS A 162 7.33 -14.62 0.36
N ALA A 163 8.29 -13.77 0.68
CA ALA A 163 8.26 -12.35 0.30
C ALA A 163 8.31 -12.16 -1.22
N TYR A 164 9.17 -12.90 -1.92
CA TYR A 164 9.26 -12.85 -3.39
C TYR A 164 8.01 -13.43 -4.07
N GLU A 165 7.47 -14.55 -3.60
CA GLU A 165 6.23 -15.12 -4.14
C GLU A 165 5.03 -14.17 -3.92
N THR A 166 4.97 -13.50 -2.76
CA THR A 166 3.97 -12.46 -2.49
C THR A 166 4.15 -11.27 -3.43
N ALA A 167 5.37 -10.78 -3.63
CA ALA A 167 5.67 -9.70 -4.57
C ALA A 167 5.22 -10.06 -5.99
N ALA A 168 5.54 -11.26 -6.46
CA ALA A 168 5.13 -11.74 -7.78
C ALA A 168 3.61 -11.80 -7.94
N LYS A 169 2.90 -12.28 -6.91
CA LYS A 169 1.43 -12.36 -6.91
C LYS A 169 0.76 -10.98 -6.83
N GLN A 170 1.31 -10.05 -6.06
CA GLN A 170 0.78 -8.69 -5.95
C GLN A 170 0.97 -7.89 -7.24
N ALA A 171 2.12 -8.04 -7.91
CA ALA A 171 2.35 -7.41 -9.20
C ALA A 171 1.44 -7.99 -10.29
N ASN A 172 1.37 -9.32 -10.36
CA ASN A 172 0.63 -10.09 -11.38
C ASN A 172 0.77 -9.53 -12.80
N ASN A 173 1.98 -9.14 -13.18
CA ASN A 173 2.28 -8.54 -14.48
C ASN A 173 3.68 -8.95 -14.96
N GLU A 174 3.92 -8.82 -16.25
CA GLU A 174 5.17 -9.24 -16.90
C GLU A 174 6.39 -8.39 -16.53
N ALA A 175 6.18 -7.16 -16.03
CA ALA A 175 7.28 -6.25 -15.73
C ALA A 175 7.98 -6.57 -14.39
N ILE A 176 7.26 -7.15 -13.42
CA ILE A 176 7.78 -7.34 -12.06
C ILE A 176 7.74 -8.81 -11.65
N SER A 177 6.65 -9.53 -11.94
CA SER A 177 6.45 -10.90 -11.46
C SER A 177 7.58 -11.86 -11.85
N PRO A 178 8.09 -11.86 -13.10
CA PRO A 178 9.18 -12.75 -13.51
C PRO A 178 10.43 -12.63 -12.66
N SER A 179 10.91 -11.40 -12.46
CA SER A 179 12.12 -11.13 -11.67
C SER A 179 12.00 -11.61 -10.22
N CYS A 180 10.82 -11.47 -9.61
CA CYS A 180 10.53 -11.95 -8.26
C CYS A 180 10.51 -13.49 -8.19
N LEU A 181 9.88 -14.15 -9.16
CA LEU A 181 9.85 -15.62 -9.23
C LEU A 181 11.24 -16.21 -9.44
N ILE A 182 12.08 -15.58 -10.27
CA ILE A 182 13.48 -15.99 -10.46
C ILE A 182 14.26 -15.87 -9.15
N LYS A 183 14.14 -14.75 -8.43
CA LYS A 183 14.77 -14.58 -7.11
C LYS A 183 14.32 -15.66 -6.11
N ALA A 184 13.03 -15.99 -6.07
CA ALA A 184 12.53 -17.10 -5.26
C ALA A 184 13.14 -18.45 -5.68
N GLY A 185 13.26 -18.69 -6.98
CA GLY A 185 13.93 -19.87 -7.55
C GLY A 185 15.39 -19.98 -7.10
N HIS A 186 16.17 -18.90 -7.17
CA HIS A 186 17.56 -18.89 -6.72
C HIS A 186 17.67 -19.19 -5.22
N VAL A 187 16.72 -18.71 -4.41
CA VAL A 187 16.69 -19.06 -2.98
C VAL A 187 16.34 -20.53 -2.77
N TYR A 188 15.39 -21.09 -3.53
CA TYR A 188 15.12 -22.53 -3.48
C TYR A 188 16.32 -23.38 -3.91
N GLU A 189 17.08 -22.99 -4.92
CA GLU A 189 18.35 -23.63 -5.29
C GLU A 189 19.34 -23.59 -4.11
N LYS A 190 19.50 -22.44 -3.44
CA LYS A 190 20.37 -22.32 -2.25
C LYS A 190 19.92 -23.22 -1.09
N GLN A 191 18.63 -23.55 -1.03
CA GLN A 191 18.08 -24.50 -0.04
C GLN A 191 18.17 -25.97 -0.49
N GLY A 192 18.66 -26.26 -1.70
CA GLY A 192 18.64 -27.60 -2.30
C GLY A 192 17.25 -28.08 -2.74
N LYS A 193 16.24 -27.20 -2.74
CA LYS A 193 14.85 -27.52 -3.14
C LYS A 193 14.66 -27.33 -4.64
N TYR A 194 15.44 -28.05 -5.44
CA TYR A 194 15.51 -27.86 -6.89
C TYR A 194 14.17 -28.07 -7.62
N ASP A 195 13.33 -29.01 -7.15
CA ASP A 195 11.96 -29.20 -7.67
C ASP A 195 11.14 -27.91 -7.68
N LYS A 196 11.23 -27.14 -6.59
CA LYS A 196 10.48 -25.88 -6.45
C LYS A 196 11.08 -24.79 -7.31
N ALA A 197 12.40 -24.70 -7.40
CA ALA A 197 13.06 -23.75 -8.28
C ALA A 197 12.68 -23.98 -9.75
N ILE A 198 12.74 -25.24 -10.20
CA ILE A 198 12.34 -25.66 -11.55
C ILE A 198 10.89 -25.29 -11.84
N ALA A 199 9.97 -25.50 -10.88
CA ALA A 199 8.57 -25.12 -11.06
C ALA A 199 8.40 -23.61 -11.28
N LEU A 200 9.09 -22.77 -10.51
CA LEU A 200 9.04 -21.30 -10.68
C LEU A 200 9.65 -20.85 -12.01
N TYR A 201 10.78 -21.43 -12.43
CA TYR A 201 11.39 -21.09 -13.72
C TYR A 201 10.50 -21.47 -14.91
N ASN A 202 9.83 -22.62 -14.83
CA ASN A 202 8.83 -23.00 -15.83
C ASN A 202 7.62 -22.06 -15.82
N GLU A 203 7.16 -21.60 -14.64
CA GLU A 203 6.11 -20.58 -14.56
C GLU A 203 6.54 -19.29 -15.29
N VAL A 204 7.76 -18.82 -15.06
CA VAL A 204 8.32 -17.65 -15.77
C VAL A 204 8.25 -17.83 -17.27
N LYS A 205 8.76 -18.96 -17.77
CA LYS A 205 8.82 -19.27 -19.21
C LYS A 205 7.45 -19.42 -19.86
N THR A 206 6.46 -19.95 -19.14
CA THR A 206 5.14 -20.29 -19.71
C THR A 206 4.11 -19.18 -19.52
N LYS A 207 4.05 -18.56 -18.33
CA LYS A 207 3.06 -17.54 -17.99
C LYS A 207 3.50 -16.15 -18.43
N TYR A 208 4.80 -15.86 -18.40
CA TYR A 208 5.36 -14.53 -18.70
C TYR A 208 6.31 -14.61 -19.91
N TYR A 209 5.91 -15.32 -20.95
CA TYR A 209 6.74 -15.67 -22.12
C TYR A 209 7.22 -14.48 -22.96
N THR A 210 6.59 -13.31 -22.81
CA THR A 210 6.98 -12.04 -23.46
C THR A 210 7.91 -11.19 -22.60
N ALA A 211 8.15 -11.57 -21.34
CA ALA A 211 9.11 -10.89 -20.49
C ALA A 211 10.55 -11.24 -20.93
N PRO A 212 11.51 -10.29 -20.90
CA PRO A 212 12.92 -10.56 -21.20
C PRO A 212 13.50 -11.70 -20.35
N GLU A 213 13.03 -11.83 -19.11
CA GLU A 213 13.40 -12.87 -18.17
C GLU A 213 13.12 -14.28 -18.70
N ALA A 214 12.08 -14.48 -19.53
CA ALA A 214 11.70 -15.79 -20.06
C ALA A 214 12.79 -16.41 -20.94
N GLU A 215 13.61 -15.60 -21.62
CA GLU A 215 14.76 -16.09 -22.37
C GLU A 215 15.93 -16.43 -21.44
N THR A 216 16.18 -15.58 -20.43
CA THR A 216 17.33 -15.73 -19.54
C THR A 216 17.15 -16.84 -18.50
N VAL A 217 15.91 -17.16 -18.12
CA VAL A 217 15.58 -18.16 -17.10
C VAL A 217 15.91 -19.59 -17.54
N GLU A 218 16.09 -19.83 -18.85
CA GLU A 218 16.46 -21.15 -19.35
C GLU A 218 17.79 -21.64 -18.76
N ALA A 219 18.76 -20.74 -18.60
CA ALA A 219 20.05 -21.08 -17.98
C ALA A 219 19.88 -21.48 -16.51
N ASP A 220 18.97 -20.82 -15.79
CA ASP A 220 18.64 -21.16 -14.41
C ASP A 220 17.92 -22.51 -14.32
N LEU A 221 16.99 -22.77 -15.24
CA LEU A 221 16.26 -24.04 -15.35
C LEU A 221 17.21 -25.22 -15.60
N VAL A 222 18.09 -25.12 -16.59
CA VAL A 222 19.07 -26.17 -16.92
C VAL A 222 20.00 -26.42 -15.73
N ARG A 223 20.46 -25.36 -15.07
CA ARG A 223 21.32 -25.48 -13.88
C ARG A 223 20.61 -26.22 -12.75
N ALA A 224 19.36 -25.85 -12.45
CA ALA A 224 18.59 -26.49 -11.38
C ALA A 224 18.29 -27.97 -11.68
N GLN A 225 17.98 -28.32 -12.93
CA GLN A 225 17.77 -29.72 -13.36
C GLN A 225 19.05 -30.56 -13.23
N ALA A 226 20.19 -30.01 -13.65
CA ALA A 226 21.48 -30.70 -13.54
C ALA A 226 21.90 -30.91 -12.07
N ALA A 227 21.51 -30.00 -11.17
CA ALA A 227 21.76 -30.13 -9.73
C ALA A 227 20.81 -31.13 -9.05
N GLN A 228 19.57 -31.25 -9.52
CA GLN A 228 18.60 -32.21 -9.01
C GLN A 228 18.98 -33.67 -9.29
N GLY A 229 19.57 -33.94 -10.46
CA GLY A 229 19.97 -35.29 -10.88
C GLY A 229 21.28 -35.81 -10.26
N LYS A 230 21.91 -35.05 -9.38
CA LYS A 230 23.15 -35.41 -8.66
C LYS A 230 22.83 -35.80 -7.22
#